data_AF-A0A955L7D5-F1
#
_entry.id   AF-A0A955L7D5-F1
#
_cell.length_a   1.000
_cell.length_b   1.000
_cell.length_c   1.000
_cell.angle_alpha   90.00
_cell.angle_beta   90.00
_cell.angle_gamma   90.00
#
_symmetry.space_group_name_H-M   'P 1'
#
loop_
_entity.id
_entity.type
_entity.pdbx_description
1 polymer ?
#
loop_
_entity_poly.entity_id
_entity_poly.type
_entity_poly.pdbx_seq_one_letter_code
_entity_poly.pdbx_strand_id
1 'polypeptide(L)'
;MKLIDRTTILVYFLVLLGIAAVMNPLQAQEMQDLELTDVHSSSIPSSTVETVEVILYAQAKNNSDRDIYGYVQFQLNESDYGEKQPISVLSGQTDSVFFKTLLPPGNQIISAYILSEDSQIEFDKEVVKEIFVDRDYDGDKVGNQEDPDDDNDGLLDADEIYQGTDQFNPDSDGDGIPDGKDSYPLRIGEPTVLSDNDAILSEEEVVINNEVPEEHEDQITGNSTPIDSDNDGLSDEDEIRFKTNVEKVDTDNDGLSDGEEVHEYSPDPLSPDSDNDGYMDAEEVELGTDPREFEWFKNIITYQRWILLIIAGLIFVPIGILLLVLKEKQSHDEETDKLLRTHSRKKSVTVLSREKH
;
A
#
# COMPACT_ATOMS: atom_id res chain seq x y z
N MET A 1 -48.30 -43.87 -19.70
CA MET A 1 -46.83 -44.06 -19.68
C MET A 1 -46.51 -44.95 -18.50
N LYS A 2 -45.97 -46.16 -18.71
CA LYS A 2 -45.82 -47.18 -17.64
C LYS A 2 -44.86 -46.66 -16.57
N LEU A 3 -45.30 -46.66 -15.31
CA LEU A 3 -44.44 -46.37 -14.16
C LEU A 3 -43.27 -47.34 -14.15
N ILE A 4 -42.05 -46.81 -14.12
CA ILE A 4 -40.84 -47.58 -13.87
C ILE A 4 -40.96 -48.11 -12.44
N ASP A 5 -40.88 -49.44 -12.29
CA ASP A 5 -41.00 -50.12 -10.99
C ASP A 5 -39.88 -49.65 -10.05
N ARG A 6 -40.22 -49.44 -8.77
CA ARG A 6 -39.29 -48.94 -7.73
C ARG A 6 -38.09 -49.87 -7.55
N THR A 7 -38.25 -51.15 -7.85
CA THR A 7 -37.19 -52.16 -7.85
C THR A 7 -36.16 -51.91 -8.96
N THR A 8 -36.60 -51.50 -10.15
CA THR A 8 -35.72 -51.18 -11.29
C THR A 8 -34.89 -49.93 -11.03
N ILE A 9 -35.47 -48.92 -10.37
CA ILE A 9 -34.75 -47.70 -9.97
C ILE A 9 -33.70 -48.01 -8.90
N LEU A 10 -34.03 -48.84 -7.91
CA LEU A 10 -33.11 -49.23 -6.84
C LEU A 10 -31.91 -50.03 -7.38
N VAL A 11 -32.15 -50.95 -8.33
CA VAL A 11 -31.08 -51.73 -8.96
C VAL A 11 -30.17 -50.84 -9.81
N TYR A 12 -30.72 -49.88 -10.57
CA TYR A 12 -29.92 -48.89 -11.29
C TYR A 12 -29.09 -48.01 -10.35
N PHE A 13 -29.66 -47.60 -9.21
CA PHE A 13 -28.97 -46.79 -8.22
C PHE A 13 -27.83 -47.55 -7.52
N LEU A 14 -28.03 -48.83 -7.20
CA LEU A 14 -26.99 -49.69 -6.62
C LEU A 14 -25.90 -50.08 -7.63
N VAL A 15 -26.24 -50.25 -8.91
CA VAL A 15 -25.25 -50.48 -9.97
C VAL A 15 -24.44 -49.21 -10.26
N LEU A 16 -25.06 -48.02 -10.24
CA LEU A 16 -24.35 -46.74 -10.33
C LEU A 16 -23.44 -46.48 -9.13
N LEU A 17 -23.88 -46.78 -7.91
CA LEU A 17 -23.04 -46.71 -6.70
C LEU A 17 -21.89 -47.74 -6.73
N GLY A 18 -22.14 -48.95 -7.23
CA GLY A 18 -21.13 -50.00 -7.38
C GLY A 18 -20.08 -49.67 -8.46
N ILE A 19 -20.47 -49.02 -9.55
CA ILE A 19 -19.54 -48.57 -10.60
C ILE A 19 -18.77 -47.32 -10.16
N ALA A 20 -19.41 -46.39 -9.43
CA ALA A 20 -18.72 -45.25 -8.82
C ALA A 20 -17.67 -45.68 -7.78
N ALA A 21 -17.95 -46.75 -7.02
CA ALA A 21 -17.00 -47.30 -6.04
C ALA A 21 -15.80 -48.04 -6.67
N VAL A 22 -15.90 -48.47 -7.93
CA VAL A 22 -14.82 -49.18 -8.66
C VAL A 22 -14.00 -48.23 -9.55
N MET A 23 -14.40 -46.96 -9.66
CA MET A 23 -13.70 -45.92 -10.42
C MET A 23 -13.13 -44.79 -9.55
N ASN A 24 -12.91 -45.06 -8.25
CA ASN A 24 -11.80 -44.43 -7.57
C ASN A 24 -10.57 -45.28 -7.86
N PRO A 25 -9.71 -44.93 -8.84
CA PRO A 25 -8.34 -45.37 -8.68
C PRO A 25 -7.92 -44.90 -7.28
N LEU A 26 -7.34 -45.82 -6.50
CA LEU A 26 -6.36 -45.40 -5.52
C LEU A 26 -5.29 -44.64 -6.31
N GLN A 27 -5.53 -43.36 -6.59
CA GLN A 27 -4.45 -42.40 -6.66
C GLN A 27 -3.92 -42.40 -5.24
N ALA A 28 -2.85 -43.18 -5.05
CA ALA A 28 -2.02 -43.07 -3.88
C ALA A 28 -1.79 -41.58 -3.64
N GLN A 29 -2.13 -41.12 -2.44
CA GLN A 29 -1.75 -39.80 -1.96
C GLN A 29 -0.23 -39.68 -2.08
N GLU A 30 0.26 -39.06 -3.15
CA GLU A 30 1.49 -38.29 -3.05
C GLU A 30 1.07 -36.88 -2.62
N MET A 31 0.60 -36.77 -1.37
CA MET A 31 0.56 -35.46 -0.72
C MET A 31 2.00 -35.10 -0.39
N GLN A 32 2.53 -34.09 -1.08
CA GLN A 32 3.78 -33.46 -0.70
C GLN A 32 3.43 -32.08 -0.12
N ASP A 33 3.72 -31.88 1.16
CA ASP A 33 3.46 -30.62 1.83
C ASP A 33 4.71 -29.73 1.72
N LEU A 34 4.65 -28.72 0.85
CA LEU A 34 5.53 -27.55 0.96
C LEU A 34 5.08 -26.70 2.16
N GLU A 35 5.99 -26.32 3.05
CA GLU A 35 5.70 -25.38 4.14
C GLU A 35 6.82 -24.35 4.17
N LEU A 36 6.52 -23.12 3.76
CA LEU A 36 7.48 -22.02 3.79
C LEU A 36 7.50 -21.48 5.22
N THR A 37 8.43 -22.00 6.00
CA THR A 37 8.41 -21.84 7.45
C THR A 37 8.98 -20.51 7.92
N ASP A 38 9.90 -19.88 7.18
CA ASP A 38 10.29 -18.50 7.46
C ASP A 38 11.17 -17.88 6.36
N VAL A 39 10.78 -16.77 5.74
CA VAL A 39 11.74 -15.91 5.01
C VAL A 39 12.49 -15.09 6.06
N HIS A 40 13.80 -15.33 6.22
CA HIS A 40 14.66 -14.55 7.10
C HIS A 40 15.38 -13.49 6.28
N SER A 41 14.85 -12.26 6.28
CA SER A 41 15.54 -11.10 5.75
C SER A 41 16.75 -10.80 6.64
N SER A 42 17.94 -11.24 6.23
CA SER A 42 19.17 -10.64 6.72
C SER A 42 19.47 -9.51 5.74
N SER A 43 19.17 -8.27 6.13
CA SER A 43 19.62 -7.08 5.43
C SER A 43 21.15 -7.08 5.42
N ILE A 44 21.73 -6.97 4.23
CA ILE A 44 23.14 -6.65 4.04
C ILE A 44 23.17 -5.52 3.00
N PRO A 45 23.90 -4.42 3.23
CA PRO A 45 23.88 -3.23 2.40
C PRO A 45 24.40 -3.54 1.00
N SER A 46 23.72 -3.00 0.00
CA SER A 46 24.35 -2.68 -1.27
C SER A 46 24.36 -1.17 -1.40
N SER A 47 25.57 -0.61 -1.40
CA SER A 47 25.91 0.83 -1.50
C SER A 47 25.53 1.47 -2.85
N THR A 48 24.44 1.04 -3.45
CA THR A 48 23.92 1.45 -4.75
C THR A 48 22.40 1.36 -4.68
N VAL A 49 21.80 2.26 -3.88
CA VAL A 49 20.46 2.92 -3.85
C VAL A 49 19.22 2.29 -4.52
N GLU A 50 19.28 1.17 -5.24
CA GLU A 50 18.15 0.57 -5.95
C GLU A 50 17.72 -0.80 -5.40
N THR A 51 18.58 -1.51 -4.66
CA THR A 51 18.27 -2.86 -4.16
C THR A 51 19.01 -3.23 -2.89
N VAL A 52 18.38 -4.03 -2.03
CA VAL A 52 18.91 -4.56 -0.76
C VAL A 52 19.19 -6.05 -0.90
N GLU A 53 20.32 -6.52 -0.36
CA GLU A 53 20.65 -7.94 -0.36
C GLU A 53 19.85 -8.68 0.71
N VAL A 54 19.19 -9.77 0.32
CA VAL A 54 18.40 -10.63 1.19
C VAL A 54 18.71 -12.10 0.96
N ILE A 55 18.36 -12.95 1.93
CA ILE A 55 18.44 -14.40 1.81
C ILE A 55 17.02 -14.97 1.91
N LEU A 56 16.50 -15.49 0.81
CA LEU A 56 15.22 -16.19 0.80
C LEU A 56 15.41 -17.63 1.28
N TYR A 57 14.52 -18.10 2.15
CA TYR A 57 14.52 -19.45 2.69
C TYR A 57 13.20 -20.15 2.37
N ALA A 58 13.30 -21.38 1.86
CA ALA A 58 12.16 -22.25 1.64
C ALA A 58 12.45 -23.65 2.17
N GLN A 59 11.46 -24.26 2.81
CA GLN A 59 11.56 -25.58 3.39
C GLN A 59 10.54 -26.52 2.75
N ALA A 60 10.99 -27.70 2.33
CA ALA A 60 10.14 -28.70 1.71
C ALA A 60 10.07 -29.94 2.60
N LYS A 61 8.85 -30.41 2.86
CA LYS A 61 8.62 -31.65 3.59
C LYS A 61 8.07 -32.73 2.64
N ASN A 62 8.72 -33.88 2.64
CA ASN A 62 8.28 -35.02 1.87
C ASN A 62 7.42 -35.93 2.73
N ASN A 63 6.10 -35.89 2.51
CA ASN A 63 5.14 -36.76 3.21
C ASN A 63 4.82 -38.06 2.42
N SER A 64 5.49 -38.29 1.30
CA SER A 64 5.34 -39.53 0.51
C SER A 64 6.21 -40.66 1.06
N ASP A 65 6.03 -41.86 0.51
CA ASP A 65 6.81 -43.07 0.79
C ASP A 65 8.05 -43.22 -0.11
N ARG A 66 8.36 -42.23 -0.96
CA ARG A 66 9.48 -42.25 -1.91
C ARG A 66 10.35 -41.02 -1.75
N ASP A 67 11.62 -41.13 -2.12
CA ASP A 67 12.53 -39.97 -2.16
C ASP A 67 12.16 -39.05 -3.32
N ILE A 68 12.28 -37.75 -3.12
CA ILE A 68 11.87 -36.75 -4.10
C ILE A 68 13.06 -35.87 -4.46
N TYR A 69 13.22 -35.65 -5.77
CA TYR A 69 14.25 -34.83 -6.38
C TYR A 69 13.57 -33.80 -7.27
N GLY A 70 14.06 -32.57 -7.24
CA GLY A 70 13.50 -31.51 -8.06
C GLY A 70 14.16 -30.18 -7.78
N TYR A 71 13.39 -29.13 -8.00
CA TYR A 71 13.83 -27.75 -7.84
C TYR A 71 12.80 -26.95 -7.09
N VAL A 72 13.25 -26.00 -6.29
CA VAL A 72 12.44 -24.90 -5.77
C VAL A 72 12.65 -23.71 -6.69
N GLN A 73 11.57 -23.13 -7.20
CA GLN A 73 11.58 -21.86 -7.92
C GLN A 73 10.95 -20.80 -7.05
N PHE A 74 11.67 -19.69 -6.86
CA PHE A 74 11.12 -18.49 -6.21
C PHE A 74 10.45 -17.60 -7.25
N GLN A 75 9.46 -16.84 -6.82
CA GLN A 75 8.83 -15.77 -7.57
C GLN A 75 8.86 -14.47 -6.77
N LEU A 76 8.97 -13.36 -7.49
CA LEU A 76 8.84 -12.01 -6.99
C LEU A 76 7.68 -11.38 -7.75
N ASN A 77 6.64 -10.94 -7.03
CA ASN A 77 5.46 -10.30 -7.59
C ASN A 77 4.87 -11.12 -8.76
N GLU A 78 4.61 -12.41 -8.51
CA GLU A 78 4.05 -13.39 -9.45
C GLU A 78 4.94 -13.76 -10.66
N SER A 79 6.17 -13.25 -10.72
CA SER A 79 7.13 -13.55 -11.79
C SER A 79 8.26 -14.43 -11.28
N ASP A 80 8.62 -15.47 -12.03
CA ASP A 80 9.79 -16.30 -11.71
C ASP A 80 11.03 -15.44 -11.50
N TYR A 81 11.69 -15.67 -10.36
CA TYR A 81 12.77 -14.82 -9.89
C TYR A 81 13.95 -15.67 -9.40
N GLY A 82 15.13 -15.39 -9.97
CA GLY A 82 16.34 -16.13 -9.65
C GLY A 82 16.45 -17.52 -10.29
N GLU A 83 17.56 -18.19 -9.97
CA GLU A 83 17.83 -19.55 -10.45
C GLU A 83 17.09 -20.60 -9.62
N LYS A 84 16.68 -21.68 -10.29
CA LYS A 84 16.10 -22.88 -9.66
C LYS A 84 17.06 -23.48 -8.65
N GLN A 85 16.63 -23.61 -7.40
CA GLN A 85 17.41 -24.21 -6.34
C GLN A 85 17.17 -25.72 -6.29
N PRO A 86 18.18 -26.57 -6.50
CA PRO A 86 18.00 -28.01 -6.45
C PRO A 86 17.65 -28.47 -5.03
N ILE A 87 16.75 -29.45 -4.91
CA ILE A 87 16.35 -30.01 -3.62
C ILE A 87 16.21 -31.53 -3.70
N SER A 88 16.59 -32.22 -2.62
CA SER A 88 16.47 -33.67 -2.49
C SER A 88 15.95 -34.04 -1.11
N VAL A 89 14.69 -34.46 -1.03
CA VAL A 89 14.01 -34.72 0.24
C VAL A 89 13.70 -36.21 0.36
N LEU A 90 14.33 -36.87 1.32
CA LEU A 90 14.04 -38.28 1.63
C LEU A 90 12.60 -38.44 2.12
N SER A 91 12.01 -39.61 1.91
CA SER A 91 10.67 -39.94 2.41
C SER A 91 10.54 -39.66 3.92
N GLY A 92 9.50 -38.91 4.30
CA GLY A 92 9.20 -38.53 5.68
C GLY A 92 10.13 -37.46 6.27
N GLN A 93 11.06 -36.91 5.49
CA GLN A 93 12.02 -35.90 5.94
C GLN A 93 11.67 -34.50 5.41
N THR A 94 12.48 -33.54 5.86
CA THR A 94 12.42 -32.14 5.47
C THR A 94 13.79 -31.70 5.00
N ASP A 95 13.84 -30.88 3.96
CA ASP A 95 15.07 -30.22 3.49
C ASP A 95 14.80 -28.74 3.20
N SER A 96 15.85 -27.95 3.02
CA SER A 96 15.72 -26.50 2.85
C SER A 96 16.68 -25.95 1.82
N VAL A 97 16.25 -24.90 1.13
CA VAL A 97 17.04 -24.16 0.15
C VAL A 97 17.18 -22.71 0.58
N PHE A 98 18.31 -22.13 0.18
CA PHE A 98 18.64 -20.72 0.42
C PHE A 98 18.93 -20.06 -0.92
N PHE A 99 18.38 -18.88 -1.14
CA PHE A 99 18.63 -18.09 -2.34
C PHE A 99 19.00 -16.68 -1.95
N LYS A 100 20.28 -16.32 -2.14
CA LYS A 100 20.82 -14.98 -1.90
C LYS A 100 20.53 -14.11 -3.12
N THR A 101 19.89 -12.96 -2.94
CA THR A 101 19.41 -12.12 -4.05
C THR A 101 19.28 -10.66 -3.64
N LEU A 102 19.04 -9.78 -4.62
CA LEU A 102 18.87 -8.34 -4.45
C LEU A 102 17.41 -7.93 -4.69
N LEU A 103 16.69 -7.46 -3.67
CA LEU A 103 15.31 -7.02 -3.80
C LEU A 103 15.19 -5.50 -3.82
N PRO A 104 14.23 -4.93 -4.57
CA PRO A 104 13.94 -3.50 -4.44
C PRO A 104 13.38 -3.20 -3.03
N PRO A 105 13.61 -1.98 -2.51
CA PRO A 105 13.00 -1.54 -1.24
C PRO A 105 11.48 -1.52 -1.33
N GLY A 106 10.82 -1.56 -0.17
CA GLY A 106 9.36 -1.54 -0.04
C GLY A 106 8.72 -2.93 0.09
N ASN A 107 7.39 -2.99 -0.05
CA ASN A 107 6.64 -4.24 0.05
C ASN A 107 6.89 -5.12 -1.17
N GLN A 108 7.37 -6.34 -0.92
CA GLN A 108 7.57 -7.37 -1.93
C GLN A 108 6.73 -8.59 -1.62
N ILE A 109 6.12 -9.16 -2.65
CA ILE A 109 5.43 -10.45 -2.54
C ILE A 109 6.38 -11.52 -3.05
N ILE A 110 6.85 -12.37 -2.14
CA ILE A 110 7.68 -13.52 -2.47
C ILE A 110 6.83 -14.78 -2.40
N SER A 111 6.90 -15.60 -3.44
CA SER A 111 6.38 -16.95 -3.38
C SER A 111 7.41 -17.99 -3.80
N ALA A 112 7.17 -19.24 -3.45
CA ALA A 112 7.97 -20.35 -3.94
C ALA A 112 7.11 -21.58 -4.22
N TYR A 113 7.51 -22.33 -5.24
CA TYR A 113 6.88 -23.57 -5.64
C TYR A 113 7.93 -24.63 -6.01
N ILE A 114 7.55 -25.91 -5.95
CA ILE A 114 8.41 -27.03 -6.32
C ILE A 114 8.14 -27.45 -7.77
N LEU A 115 9.20 -27.85 -8.45
CA LEU A 115 9.19 -28.47 -9.77
C LEU A 115 9.84 -29.85 -9.68
N SER A 116 9.15 -30.89 -10.13
CA SER A 116 9.75 -32.23 -10.28
C SER A 116 10.49 -32.32 -11.60
N GLU A 117 11.55 -33.12 -11.62
CA GLU A 117 12.27 -33.48 -12.84
C GLU A 117 11.34 -34.19 -13.85
N ASP A 118 10.39 -34.97 -13.34
CA ASP A 118 9.31 -35.54 -14.12
C ASP A 118 8.22 -34.47 -14.32
N SER A 119 8.29 -33.71 -15.42
CA SER A 119 7.44 -32.55 -15.77
C SER A 119 5.94 -32.85 -15.97
N GLN A 120 5.39 -33.82 -15.22
CA GLN A 120 4.00 -34.27 -15.22
C GLN A 120 3.34 -34.13 -13.83
N ILE A 121 4.09 -33.67 -12.83
CA ILE A 121 3.57 -33.40 -11.48
C ILE A 121 3.68 -31.89 -11.26
N GLU A 122 2.54 -31.22 -11.43
CA GLU A 122 2.33 -29.84 -11.04
C GLU A 122 2.13 -29.83 -9.53
N PHE A 123 3.02 -29.17 -8.77
CA PHE A 123 2.92 -29.14 -7.32
C PHE A 123 1.96 -28.02 -6.93
N ASP A 124 0.78 -28.40 -6.43
CA ASP A 124 -0.34 -27.53 -6.06
C ASP A 124 -0.08 -26.58 -4.87
N LYS A 125 1.17 -26.47 -4.39
CA LYS A 125 1.48 -25.70 -3.19
C LYS A 125 2.51 -24.63 -3.49
N GLU A 126 1.98 -23.49 -3.87
CA GLU A 126 2.65 -22.19 -3.77
C GLU A 126 2.47 -21.68 -2.34
N VAL A 127 3.53 -21.15 -1.75
CA VAL A 127 3.43 -20.41 -0.50
C VAL A 127 3.87 -18.99 -0.75
N VAL A 128 3.07 -18.04 -0.28
CA VAL A 128 3.24 -16.60 -0.50
C VAL A 128 3.53 -15.93 0.84
N LYS A 129 4.53 -15.06 0.89
CA LYS A 129 4.86 -14.22 2.05
C LYS A 129 5.12 -12.80 1.57
N GLU A 130 4.46 -11.84 2.21
CA GLU A 130 4.78 -10.42 2.06
C GLU A 130 5.98 -10.10 2.96
N ILE A 131 6.96 -9.40 2.40
CA ILE A 131 8.13 -8.90 3.12
C ILE A 131 8.28 -7.41 2.86
N PHE A 132 8.63 -6.66 3.89
CA PHE A 132 9.07 -5.27 3.72
C PHE A 132 10.60 -5.28 3.67
N VAL A 133 11.15 -4.68 2.61
CA VAL A 133 12.59 -4.49 2.44
C VAL A 133 12.91 -3.06 2.81
N ASP A 134 13.51 -2.88 3.98
CA ASP A 134 13.91 -1.57 4.47
C ASP A 134 15.13 -1.04 3.70
N ARG A 135 15.15 0.26 3.41
CA ARG A 135 16.29 0.91 2.77
C ARG A 135 17.42 1.04 3.82
N ASP A 136 18.66 1.16 3.35
CA ASP A 136 19.86 1.33 4.16
C ASP A 136 20.69 2.37 3.38
N TYR A 137 20.53 3.64 3.74
CA TYR A 137 20.96 4.77 2.91
C TYR A 137 22.48 4.99 2.96
N ASP A 138 23.05 4.93 4.16
CA ASP A 138 24.48 5.09 4.42
C ASP A 138 25.31 3.79 4.21
N GLY A 139 24.66 2.63 4.13
CA GLY A 139 25.28 1.33 3.95
C GLY A 139 25.89 0.74 5.22
N ASP A 140 25.44 1.11 6.41
CA ASP A 140 26.03 0.68 7.68
C ASP A 140 25.55 -0.71 8.17
N LYS A 141 24.49 -1.25 7.56
CA LYS A 141 23.75 -2.51 7.87
C LYS A 141 22.55 -2.34 8.81
N VAL A 142 22.21 -1.14 9.20
CA VAL A 142 20.96 -0.81 9.87
C VAL A 142 20.02 -0.24 8.80
N GLY A 143 18.76 -0.69 8.84
CA GLY A 143 17.77 -0.17 7.90
C GLY A 143 17.22 1.15 8.43
N ASN A 144 16.79 2.05 7.54
CA ASN A 144 16.39 3.40 7.89
C ASN A 144 15.27 3.49 8.94
N GLN A 145 14.45 2.44 9.13
CA GLN A 145 13.45 2.44 10.22
C GLN A 145 14.05 2.21 11.61
N GLU A 146 15.21 1.57 11.68
CA GLU A 146 15.92 1.25 12.92
C GLU A 146 17.20 2.07 13.10
N ASP A 147 17.67 2.75 12.06
CA ASP A 147 18.83 3.64 12.10
C ASP A 147 18.42 4.98 12.72
N PRO A 148 19.18 5.52 13.69
CA PRO A 148 18.97 6.86 14.20
C PRO A 148 19.76 7.97 13.48
N ASP A 149 20.60 7.64 12.49
CA ASP A 149 21.44 8.57 11.71
C ASP A 149 21.59 8.01 10.27
N ASP A 150 20.54 8.18 9.47
CA ASP A 150 20.28 7.53 8.17
C ASP A 150 21.36 7.80 7.09
N ASP A 151 22.09 8.91 7.19
CA ASP A 151 23.17 9.27 6.27
C ASP A 151 24.57 9.34 6.92
N ASN A 152 24.64 9.06 8.22
CA ASN A 152 25.84 8.90 9.03
C ASN A 152 26.76 10.14 9.03
N ASP A 153 26.16 11.31 8.97
CA ASP A 153 26.86 12.60 8.89
C ASP A 153 27.27 13.14 10.28
N GLY A 154 26.61 12.60 11.32
CA GLY A 154 26.76 12.89 12.73
C GLY A 154 25.61 13.68 13.37
N LEU A 155 24.56 14.00 12.63
CA LEU A 155 23.28 14.52 13.10
C LEU A 155 22.23 13.39 13.12
N LEU A 156 21.44 13.28 14.17
CA LEU A 156 20.43 12.22 14.25
C LEU A 156 19.18 12.62 13.46
N ASP A 157 18.47 11.68 12.83
CA ASP A 157 17.29 12.00 12.00
C ASP A 157 16.24 12.85 12.77
N ALA A 158 16.09 12.58 14.07
CA ALA A 158 15.18 13.34 14.92
C ALA A 158 15.59 14.81 15.10
N ASP A 159 16.90 15.07 15.14
CA ASP A 159 17.47 16.41 15.20
C ASP A 159 17.47 17.07 13.81
N GLU A 160 17.58 16.30 12.73
CA GLU A 160 17.47 16.77 11.35
C GLU A 160 16.06 17.24 11.02
N ILE A 161 15.05 16.46 11.38
CA ILE A 161 13.63 16.87 11.28
C ILE A 161 13.41 18.20 12.02
N TYR A 162 14.05 18.38 13.18
CA TYR A 162 13.93 19.63 13.94
C TYR A 162 14.67 20.80 13.30
N GLN A 163 15.81 20.55 12.63
CA GLN A 163 16.63 21.55 11.98
C GLN A 163 16.21 21.83 10.53
N GLY A 164 15.38 20.98 9.94
CA GLY A 164 14.93 21.06 8.55
C GLY A 164 15.97 20.55 7.54
N THR A 165 16.98 19.81 7.98
CA THR A 165 17.95 19.12 7.12
C THR A 165 17.37 17.81 6.59
N ASP A 166 17.96 17.27 5.54
CA ASP A 166 17.50 16.04 4.89
C ASP A 166 18.22 14.83 5.48
N GLN A 167 17.47 13.97 6.19
CA GLN A 167 17.94 12.72 6.80
C GLN A 167 18.60 11.73 5.84
N PHE A 168 18.50 11.96 4.54
CA PHE A 168 19.16 11.17 3.52
C PHE A 168 20.15 12.01 2.72
N ASN A 169 20.69 13.09 3.27
CA ASN A 169 21.69 13.88 2.57
C ASN A 169 22.71 14.46 3.57
N PRO A 170 23.92 13.90 3.62
CA PRO A 170 24.89 14.19 4.68
C PRO A 170 25.55 15.58 4.54
N ASP A 171 24.97 16.48 3.75
CA ASP A 171 25.40 17.84 3.40
C ASP A 171 24.20 18.52 2.71
N SER A 172 23.22 18.97 3.50
CA SER A 172 21.92 19.45 3.03
C SER A 172 22.01 20.67 2.12
N ASP A 173 22.99 21.55 2.35
CA ASP A 173 23.19 22.76 1.56
C ASP A 173 24.30 22.64 0.49
N GLY A 174 25.03 21.52 0.49
CA GLY A 174 26.02 21.18 -0.52
C GLY A 174 27.30 22.01 -0.45
N ASP A 175 27.63 22.57 0.72
CA ASP A 175 28.82 23.39 0.91
C ASP A 175 30.10 22.57 1.19
N GLY A 176 29.93 21.25 1.42
CA GLY A 176 30.99 20.29 1.70
C GLY A 176 31.28 20.05 3.17
N ILE A 177 30.51 20.63 4.09
CA ILE A 177 30.54 20.38 5.54
C ILE A 177 29.29 19.58 5.90
N PRO A 178 29.45 18.38 6.49
CA PRO A 178 28.28 17.62 6.92
C PRO A 178 27.43 18.35 7.93
N ASP A 179 26.11 18.17 7.89
CA ASP A 179 25.13 18.88 8.71
C ASP A 179 25.41 18.69 10.20
N GLY A 180 25.75 17.46 10.62
CA GLY A 180 26.18 17.17 11.99
C GLY A 180 27.45 17.89 12.46
N LYS A 181 28.19 18.51 11.53
CA LYS A 181 29.41 19.29 11.80
C LYS A 181 29.27 20.77 11.41
N ASP A 182 28.18 21.14 10.75
CA ASP A 182 27.95 22.51 10.32
C ASP A 182 27.18 23.30 11.40
N SER A 183 27.59 24.55 11.60
CA SER A 183 26.84 25.51 12.42
C SER A 183 25.65 26.10 11.67
N TYR A 184 25.61 25.96 10.34
CA TYR A 184 24.57 26.50 9.46
C TYR A 184 24.15 25.50 8.36
N PRO A 185 23.69 24.28 8.71
CA PRO A 185 23.54 23.14 7.78
C PRO A 185 22.55 23.31 6.63
N LEU A 186 21.83 24.45 6.59
CA LEU A 186 20.86 24.78 5.55
C LEU A 186 21.27 25.98 4.71
N ARG A 187 22.47 26.53 4.93
CA ARG A 187 22.92 27.79 4.39
C ARG A 187 24.31 27.64 3.83
N ILE A 188 24.34 27.39 2.52
CA ILE A 188 25.55 27.21 1.71
C ILE A 188 26.70 28.08 2.24
N GLY A 189 27.61 27.47 2.99
CA GLY A 189 28.76 28.17 3.50
C GLY A 189 29.64 28.58 2.33
N GLU A 190 30.15 29.82 2.35
CA GLU A 190 31.42 30.02 1.68
C GLU A 190 32.42 29.09 2.36
N PRO A 191 33.15 28.25 1.60
CA PRO A 191 34.01 27.23 2.17
C PRO A 191 34.89 27.91 3.20
N THR A 192 34.63 27.64 4.48
CA THR A 192 35.42 28.25 5.54
C THR A 192 36.81 27.68 5.39
N VAL A 193 37.66 28.48 4.74
CA VAL A 193 39.11 28.34 4.78
C VAL A 193 39.42 28.06 6.24
N LEU A 194 39.92 26.85 6.48
CA LEU A 194 40.33 26.35 7.77
C LEU A 194 40.87 27.52 8.59
N SER A 195 40.27 27.75 9.75
CA SER A 195 40.84 28.60 10.76
C SER A 195 42.12 27.94 11.27
N ASP A 196 43.19 28.00 10.47
CA ASP A 196 44.52 28.09 11.00
C ASP A 196 44.98 29.54 10.92
N ASN A 197 45.20 30.10 12.09
CA ASN A 197 45.94 31.33 12.24
C ASN A 197 47.25 31.23 11.42
N ASP A 198 47.53 32.31 10.69
CA ASP A 198 48.76 32.63 9.96
C ASP A 198 48.93 32.06 8.53
N ALA A 199 48.49 32.81 7.51
CA ALA A 199 49.38 33.28 6.43
C ALA A 199 48.68 34.24 5.44
N ILE A 200 49.29 35.40 5.28
CA ILE A 200 49.08 36.39 4.22
C ILE A 200 49.27 35.75 2.84
N LEU A 201 48.46 36.14 1.84
CA LEU A 201 48.74 36.43 0.41
C LEU A 201 47.45 36.16 -0.40
N SER A 202 46.93 37.01 -1.28
CA SER A 202 47.56 38.10 -2.05
C SER A 202 46.52 39.13 -2.52
N GLU A 203 46.94 40.39 -2.48
CA GLU A 203 46.31 41.57 -3.07
C GLU A 203 46.38 41.54 -4.62
N GLU A 204 45.23 41.56 -5.31
CA GLU A 204 44.94 41.96 -6.72
C GLU A 204 43.62 41.26 -7.08
N GLU A 205 42.54 41.81 -7.61
CA GLU A 205 42.16 43.03 -8.32
C GLU A 205 40.59 42.98 -8.25
N VAL A 206 39.82 44.04 -8.05
CA VAL A 206 39.28 44.88 -9.13
C VAL A 206 38.76 46.19 -8.51
N VAL A 207 39.33 47.28 -8.98
CA VAL A 207 38.84 48.64 -8.81
C VAL A 207 37.57 48.82 -9.65
N ILE A 208 36.46 49.23 -9.03
CA ILE A 208 35.42 49.98 -9.76
C ILE A 208 35.08 51.24 -8.96
N ASN A 209 35.72 52.34 -9.36
CA ASN A 209 35.23 53.68 -9.06
C ASN A 209 33.98 53.92 -9.90
N ASN A 210 32.83 54.19 -9.28
CA ASN A 210 31.82 55.05 -9.86
C ASN A 210 31.20 55.91 -8.75
N GLU A 211 31.32 57.21 -8.96
CA GLU A 211 30.98 58.28 -8.04
C GLU A 211 29.56 58.81 -8.37
N VAL A 212 28.77 59.07 -7.31
CA VAL A 212 27.62 60.04 -7.18
C VAL A 212 26.20 59.55 -7.57
N PRO A 213 25.09 59.96 -6.89
CA PRO A 213 24.88 60.66 -5.60
C PRO A 213 23.91 59.97 -4.60
N GLU A 214 23.98 60.48 -3.37
CA GLU A 214 22.97 60.51 -2.29
C GLU A 214 21.50 60.58 -2.76
N GLU A 215 20.63 59.78 -2.13
CA GLU A 215 19.46 60.21 -1.35
C GLU A 215 18.59 58.98 -1.02
N HIS A 216 18.64 58.51 0.22
CA HIS A 216 17.50 58.16 1.10
C HIS A 216 18.09 57.60 2.39
N GLU A 217 18.31 58.49 3.36
CA GLU A 217 18.49 58.12 4.76
C GLU A 217 17.22 57.44 5.25
N ASP A 218 17.29 56.15 5.57
CA ASP A 218 16.58 55.64 6.75
C ASP A 218 17.50 54.70 7.53
N GLN A 219 18.11 55.33 8.54
CA GLN A 219 18.56 54.82 9.82
C GLN A 219 18.93 53.34 9.92
N ILE A 220 20.25 53.14 9.94
CA ILE A 220 20.93 52.01 10.58
C ILE A 220 20.44 51.91 12.03
N THR A 221 19.41 51.09 12.24
CA THR A 221 19.17 50.42 13.52
C THR A 221 19.52 48.96 13.28
N GLY A 222 20.57 48.49 13.95
CA GLY A 222 21.08 47.13 13.85
C GLY A 222 20.11 46.13 14.46
N ASN A 223 19.05 45.84 13.71
CA ASN A 223 18.18 44.68 13.82
C ASN A 223 17.56 44.48 12.44
N SER A 224 18.35 43.97 11.49
CA SER A 224 17.83 43.60 10.16
C SER A 224 16.83 42.47 10.34
N THR A 225 15.55 42.80 10.44
CA THR A 225 14.52 41.84 10.06
C THR A 225 14.74 41.55 8.58
N PRO A 226 14.73 40.29 8.15
CA PRO A 226 14.73 39.95 6.74
C PRO A 226 13.69 40.79 5.99
N ILE A 227 14.02 41.21 4.77
CA ILE A 227 13.06 41.91 3.90
C ILE A 227 12.02 40.88 3.49
N ASP A 228 10.75 41.26 3.53
CA ASP A 228 9.59 40.45 3.12
C ASP A 228 8.70 41.40 2.28
N SER A 229 8.80 41.26 0.97
CA SER A 229 8.33 42.21 -0.03
C SER A 229 6.83 42.12 -0.24
N ASP A 230 6.22 40.95 -0.10
CA ASP A 230 4.78 40.73 -0.27
C ASP A 230 4.01 40.51 1.06
N ASN A 231 4.73 40.42 2.17
CA ASN A 231 4.23 40.33 3.56
C ASN A 231 3.40 39.08 3.82
N ASP A 232 3.78 37.96 3.24
CA ASP A 232 3.13 36.66 3.42
C ASP A 232 3.69 35.85 4.60
N GLY A 233 4.77 36.33 5.21
CA GLY A 233 5.45 35.68 6.33
C GLY A 233 6.69 34.87 5.94
N LEU A 234 7.07 34.85 4.67
CA LEU A 234 8.32 34.34 4.11
C LEU A 234 9.20 35.54 3.70
N SER A 235 10.51 35.48 3.95
CA SER A 235 11.40 36.59 3.57
C SER A 235 11.79 36.52 2.10
N ASP A 236 12.13 37.63 1.44
CA ASP A 236 12.61 37.67 0.05
C ASP A 236 13.79 36.69 -0.18
N GLU A 237 14.65 36.52 0.84
CA GLU A 237 15.77 35.59 0.81
C GLU A 237 15.28 34.14 0.82
N ASP A 238 14.30 33.82 1.66
CA ASP A 238 13.67 32.50 1.72
C ASP A 238 12.84 32.21 0.48
N GLU A 239 12.13 33.20 -0.07
CA GLU A 239 11.35 33.05 -1.29
C GLU A 239 12.25 32.73 -2.50
N ILE A 240 13.42 33.37 -2.60
CA ILE A 240 14.43 33.01 -3.60
C ILE A 240 14.94 31.57 -3.39
N ARG A 241 15.06 31.11 -2.13
CA ARG A 241 15.51 29.75 -1.75
C ARG A 241 14.47 28.68 -2.13
N PHE A 242 13.20 28.91 -1.82
CA PHE A 242 12.08 28.04 -2.17
C PHE A 242 11.63 28.20 -3.64
N LYS A 243 12.22 29.16 -4.37
CA LYS A 243 11.88 29.52 -5.76
C LYS A 243 10.44 29.99 -5.91
N THR A 244 9.86 30.46 -4.81
CA THR A 244 8.60 31.17 -4.79
C THR A 244 8.83 32.61 -5.28
N ASN A 245 7.76 33.39 -5.40
CA ASN A 245 7.80 34.68 -6.05
C ASN A 245 7.71 35.82 -5.03
N VAL A 246 8.84 36.53 -4.86
CA VAL A 246 9.05 37.70 -3.95
C VAL A 246 8.04 38.85 -3.99
N GLU A 247 7.07 38.82 -4.90
CA GLU A 247 6.05 39.85 -5.05
C GLU A 247 4.63 39.25 -5.00
N LYS A 248 4.49 37.98 -4.61
CA LYS A 248 3.26 37.20 -4.72
C LYS A 248 3.12 36.21 -3.57
N VAL A 249 2.29 36.64 -2.62
CA VAL A 249 1.90 35.97 -1.37
C VAL A 249 1.63 34.46 -1.45
N ASP A 250 1.22 33.95 -2.59
CA ASP A 250 0.81 32.56 -2.82
C ASP A 250 1.31 32.24 -4.22
N THR A 251 2.39 31.48 -4.37
CA THR A 251 3.08 31.32 -5.66
C THR A 251 2.34 30.41 -6.63
N ASP A 252 1.70 29.36 -6.14
CA ASP A 252 1.07 28.32 -6.96
C ASP A 252 -0.45 28.54 -7.16
N ASN A 253 -1.04 29.47 -6.41
CA ASN A 253 -2.44 29.89 -6.38
C ASN A 253 -3.41 28.86 -5.81
N ASP A 254 -2.99 28.08 -4.82
CA ASP A 254 -3.84 27.07 -4.22
C ASP A 254 -4.77 27.63 -3.11
N GLY A 255 -4.37 28.75 -2.51
CA GLY A 255 -5.09 29.44 -1.44
C GLY A 255 -4.37 29.48 -0.09
N LEU A 256 -3.20 28.86 0.05
CA LEU A 256 -2.24 29.07 1.15
C LEU A 256 -1.16 30.07 0.72
N SER A 257 -0.59 30.81 1.67
CA SER A 257 0.56 31.66 1.38
C SER A 257 1.87 30.88 1.41
N ASP A 258 2.89 31.30 0.64
CA ASP A 258 4.18 30.60 0.61
C ASP A 258 4.78 30.49 2.04
N GLY A 259 4.60 31.54 2.84
CA GLY A 259 4.94 31.55 4.27
C GLY A 259 4.13 30.59 5.15
N GLU A 260 2.83 30.39 4.90
CA GLU A 260 1.98 29.42 5.63
C GLU A 260 2.38 27.98 5.28
N GLU A 261 2.67 27.75 4.01
CA GLU A 261 3.13 26.47 3.50
C GLU A 261 4.48 26.11 4.10
N VAL A 262 5.44 27.02 4.11
CA VAL A 262 6.78 26.74 4.67
C VAL A 262 6.77 26.60 6.20
N HIS A 263 6.02 27.44 6.92
CA HIS A 263 6.15 27.53 8.38
C HIS A 263 5.10 26.77 9.20
N GLU A 264 3.90 26.51 8.66
CA GLU A 264 2.79 25.94 9.44
C GLU A 264 2.39 24.53 8.97
N TYR A 265 2.22 24.33 7.67
CA TYR A 265 1.65 23.08 7.13
C TYR A 265 2.68 22.18 6.44
N SER A 266 3.80 22.75 5.99
CA SER A 266 4.89 22.10 5.23
C SER A 266 4.59 21.50 3.83
N PRO A 267 3.51 21.84 3.08
CA PRO A 267 3.39 21.46 1.66
C PRO A 267 4.46 22.14 0.77
N ASP A 268 4.53 21.73 -0.50
CA ASP A 268 5.39 22.34 -1.53
C ASP A 268 4.76 23.63 -2.08
N PRO A 269 5.31 24.82 -1.79
CA PRO A 269 4.72 26.12 -2.18
C PRO A 269 4.74 26.40 -3.70
N LEU A 270 5.18 25.43 -4.50
CA LEU A 270 5.16 25.47 -5.95
C LEU A 270 4.12 24.50 -6.56
N SER A 271 3.40 23.75 -5.73
CA SER A 271 2.51 22.66 -6.16
C SER A 271 1.14 22.78 -5.49
N PRO A 272 0.07 23.12 -6.25
CA PRO A 272 -1.26 23.34 -5.67
C PRO A 272 -1.95 22.11 -5.07
N ASP A 273 -1.27 20.98 -5.05
CA ASP A 273 -1.69 19.63 -4.66
C ASP A 273 -0.37 18.86 -4.45
N SER A 274 0.20 18.97 -3.25
CA SER A 274 1.55 18.52 -2.95
C SER A 274 1.70 17.01 -3.00
N ASP A 275 0.69 16.28 -2.55
CA ASP A 275 0.68 14.81 -2.52
C ASP A 275 0.10 14.17 -3.80
N ASN A 276 -0.48 14.98 -4.69
CA ASN A 276 -1.11 14.59 -5.95
C ASN A 276 -2.31 13.64 -5.77
N ASP A 277 -3.05 13.76 -4.68
CA ASP A 277 -4.25 12.95 -4.40
C ASP A 277 -5.53 13.52 -5.06
N GLY A 278 -5.45 14.76 -5.55
CA GLY A 278 -6.53 15.48 -6.24
C GLY A 278 -7.30 16.49 -5.40
N TYR A 279 -6.89 16.72 -4.15
CA TYR A 279 -7.31 17.86 -3.32
C TYR A 279 -6.21 18.94 -3.32
N MET A 280 -6.61 20.20 -3.21
CA MET A 280 -5.64 21.29 -3.10
C MET A 280 -5.18 21.43 -1.65
N ASP A 281 -3.93 21.82 -1.41
CA ASP A 281 -3.36 21.84 -0.05
C ASP A 281 -4.18 22.76 0.88
N ALA A 282 -4.62 23.92 0.38
CA ALA A 282 -5.55 24.82 1.07
C ALA A 282 -6.91 24.18 1.41
N GLU A 283 -7.47 23.34 0.52
CA GLU A 283 -8.72 22.61 0.77
C GLU A 283 -8.54 21.58 1.88
N GLU A 284 -7.38 20.92 1.91
CA GLU A 284 -7.04 19.92 2.92
C GLU A 284 -6.85 20.54 4.31
N VAL A 285 -6.17 21.69 4.38
CA VAL A 285 -6.04 22.48 5.62
C VAL A 285 -7.43 22.91 6.14
N GLU A 286 -8.34 23.37 5.27
CA GLU A 286 -9.71 23.74 5.68
C GLU A 286 -10.49 22.52 6.24
N LEU A 287 -10.24 21.34 5.68
CA LEU A 287 -10.86 20.07 6.11
C LEU A 287 -10.16 19.43 7.32
N GLY A 288 -8.99 19.95 7.72
CA GLY A 288 -8.17 19.44 8.80
C GLY A 288 -7.46 18.12 8.47
N THR A 289 -7.14 17.89 7.20
CA THR A 289 -6.30 16.78 6.73
C THR A 289 -4.89 17.26 6.42
N ASP A 290 -3.94 16.33 6.29
CA ASP A 290 -2.52 16.66 6.04
C ASP A 290 -2.27 16.80 4.54
N PRO A 291 -1.83 17.97 4.03
CA PRO A 291 -1.56 18.22 2.60
C PRO A 291 -0.48 17.34 1.95
N ARG A 292 0.24 16.53 2.75
CA ARG A 292 1.35 15.70 2.28
C ARG A 292 1.03 14.21 2.33
N GLU A 293 -0.12 13.84 2.87
CA GLU A 293 -0.51 12.45 3.01
C GLU A 293 -1.50 12.04 1.93
N PHE A 294 -1.02 11.24 0.96
CA PHE A 294 -1.86 10.70 -0.12
C PHE A 294 -3.10 9.94 0.40
N GLU A 295 -4.27 10.59 0.37
CA GLU A 295 -5.51 10.16 1.02
C GLU A 295 -6.35 9.21 0.14
N TRP A 296 -5.83 8.00 -0.15
CA TRP A 296 -6.53 6.99 -0.99
C TRP A 296 -7.90 6.54 -0.45
N PHE A 297 -8.18 6.75 0.84
CA PHE A 297 -9.39 6.23 1.50
C PHE A 297 -10.57 7.21 1.58
N LYS A 298 -10.39 8.52 1.31
CA LYS A 298 -11.53 9.46 1.19
C LYS A 298 -12.48 9.05 0.07
N ASN A 299 -11.91 8.59 -1.05
CA ASN A 299 -12.66 7.95 -2.12
C ASN A 299 -13.38 6.70 -1.62
N ILE A 300 -12.72 5.85 -0.84
CA ILE A 300 -13.31 4.60 -0.34
C ILE A 300 -14.45 4.84 0.64
N ILE A 301 -14.40 5.81 1.55
CA ILE A 301 -15.52 6.08 2.47
C ILE A 301 -16.73 6.61 1.68
N THR A 302 -16.48 7.48 0.70
CA THR A 302 -17.51 7.99 -0.21
C THR A 302 -18.11 6.85 -1.04
N TYR A 303 -17.29 6.01 -1.66
CA TYR A 303 -17.73 4.83 -2.41
C TYR A 303 -18.40 3.78 -1.53
N GLN A 304 -17.91 3.52 -0.32
CA GLN A 304 -18.52 2.60 0.63
C GLN A 304 -19.93 3.05 1.00
N ARG A 305 -20.17 4.35 1.18
CA ARG A 305 -21.52 4.87 1.44
C ARG A 305 -22.46 4.63 0.26
N TRP A 306 -22.01 4.87 -0.97
CA TRP A 306 -22.80 4.59 -2.17
C TRP A 306 -23.01 3.08 -2.42
N ILE A 307 -21.98 2.26 -2.19
CA ILE A 307 -22.04 0.79 -2.29
C ILE A 307 -23.04 0.24 -1.28
N LEU A 308 -23.04 0.70 -0.02
CA LEU A 308 -24.01 0.29 0.98
C LEU A 308 -25.44 0.69 0.60
N LEU A 309 -25.66 1.86 -0.01
CA LEU A 309 -26.97 2.28 -0.51
C LEU A 309 -27.44 1.44 -1.70
N ILE A 310 -26.53 1.08 -2.62
CA ILE A 310 -26.83 0.21 -3.77
C ILE A 310 -27.16 -1.22 -3.29
N ILE A 311 -26.36 -1.78 -2.39
CA ILE A 311 -26.59 -3.10 -1.79
C ILE A 311 -27.92 -3.11 -1.02
N ALA A 312 -28.21 -2.08 -0.23
CA ALA A 312 -29.50 -1.93 0.43
C ALA A 312 -30.65 -1.88 -0.59
N GLY A 313 -30.52 -1.12 -1.68
CA GLY A 313 -31.49 -1.10 -2.77
C GLY A 313 -31.73 -2.47 -3.40
N LEU A 314 -30.65 -3.20 -3.71
CA LEU A 314 -30.71 -4.55 -4.28
C LEU A 314 -31.33 -5.59 -3.35
N ILE A 315 -31.25 -5.40 -2.03
CA ILE A 315 -31.86 -6.32 -1.05
C ILE A 315 -33.32 -5.93 -0.76
N PHE A 316 -33.60 -4.66 -0.48
CA PHE A 316 -34.91 -4.23 -0.01
C PHE A 316 -35.98 -4.16 -1.10
N VAL A 317 -35.62 -3.84 -2.35
CA VAL A 317 -36.57 -3.79 -3.48
C VAL A 317 -37.17 -5.18 -3.78
N PRO A 318 -36.39 -6.25 -4.01
CA PRO A 318 -36.96 -7.58 -4.26
C PRO A 318 -37.71 -8.15 -3.04
N ILE A 319 -37.25 -7.87 -1.82
CA ILE A 319 -38.00 -8.25 -0.60
C ILE A 319 -39.37 -7.55 -0.57
N GLY A 320 -39.42 -6.25 -0.89
CA GLY A 320 -40.67 -5.49 -0.97
C GLY A 320 -41.63 -6.04 -2.02
N ILE A 321 -41.13 -6.37 -3.22
CA ILE A 321 -41.91 -7.00 -4.29
C ILE A 321 -42.43 -8.37 -3.86
N LEU A 322 -41.59 -9.20 -3.23
CA LEU A 322 -41.98 -10.52 -2.73
C LEU A 322 -43.09 -10.42 -1.67
N LEU A 323 -42.97 -9.49 -0.73
CA LEU A 323 -44.01 -9.25 0.29
C LEU A 323 -45.33 -8.78 -0.33
N LEU A 324 -45.28 -7.97 -1.40
CA LEU A 324 -46.45 -7.55 -2.16
C LEU A 324 -47.16 -8.74 -2.82
N VAL A 325 -46.40 -9.61 -3.50
CA VAL A 325 -46.93 -10.83 -4.15
C VAL A 325 -47.52 -11.79 -3.12
N LEU A 326 -46.89 -11.94 -1.96
CA LEU A 326 -47.40 -12.78 -0.87
C LEU A 326 -48.71 -12.22 -0.29
N LYS A 327 -48.83 -10.90 -0.16
CA LYS A 327 -50.05 -10.23 0.31
C LYS A 327 -51.20 -10.41 -0.68
N GLU A 328 -50.93 -10.29 -1.98
CA GLU A 328 -51.95 -10.50 -3.02
C GLU A 328 -52.44 -11.95 -3.02
N LYS A 329 -51.54 -12.92 -2.89
CA LYS A 329 -51.90 -14.35 -2.79
C LYS A 329 -52.77 -14.65 -1.57
N GLN A 330 -52.43 -14.09 -0.40
CA GLN A 330 -53.26 -14.26 0.81
C GLN A 330 -54.67 -13.68 0.64
N SER A 331 -54.80 -12.53 -0.04
CA SER A 331 -56.11 -11.93 -0.30
C SER A 331 -56.98 -12.81 -1.20
N HIS A 332 -56.37 -13.45 -2.21
CA HIS A 332 -57.09 -14.31 -3.13
C HIS A 332 -57.50 -15.64 -2.49
N ASP A 333 -56.63 -16.21 -1.65
CA ASP A 333 -56.93 -17.42 -0.87
C ASP A 333 -58.08 -17.16 0.13
N GLU A 334 -58.13 -15.98 0.77
CA GLU A 334 -59.21 -15.63 1.70
C GLU A 334 -60.56 -15.39 0.99
N GLU A 335 -60.55 -14.81 -0.22
CA GLU A 335 -61.74 -14.61 -1.04
C GLU A 335 -62.29 -15.94 -1.58
N THR A 336 -61.41 -16.84 -2.05
CA THR A 336 -61.80 -18.18 -2.52
C THR A 336 -62.38 -19.02 -1.37
N ASP A 337 -61.82 -18.94 -0.16
CA ASP A 337 -62.38 -19.60 1.03
C ASP A 337 -63.75 -19.04 1.43
N LYS A 338 -63.97 -17.72 1.32
CA LYS A 338 -65.29 -17.11 1.55
C LYS A 338 -66.31 -17.57 0.50
N LEU A 339 -65.92 -17.67 -0.76
CA LEU A 339 -66.78 -18.18 -1.84
C LEU A 339 -67.12 -19.67 -1.67
N LEU A 340 -66.17 -20.51 -1.25
CA LEU A 340 -66.42 -21.92 -0.96
C LEU A 340 -67.38 -22.11 0.23
N ARG A 341 -67.25 -21.30 1.29
CA ARG A 341 -68.17 -21.34 2.44
C ARG A 341 -69.59 -20.90 2.08
N THR A 342 -69.77 -19.91 1.20
CA THR A 342 -71.11 -19.48 0.75
C THR A 342 -71.78 -20.50 -0.18
N HIS A 343 -71.02 -21.18 -1.04
CA HIS A 343 -71.55 -22.26 -1.89
C HIS A 343 -71.92 -23.52 -1.09
N SER A 344 -71.13 -23.89 -0.08
CA SER A 344 -71.46 -25.00 0.83
C SER A 344 -72.74 -24.74 1.63
N ARG A 345 -72.95 -23.49 2.07
CA ARG A 345 -74.18 -23.07 2.77
C ARG A 345 -75.41 -23.13 1.85
N LYS A 346 -75.30 -22.75 0.58
CA LYS A 346 -76.40 -22.88 -0.40
C LYS A 346 -76.75 -24.34 -0.72
N LYS A 347 -75.78 -25.25 -0.82
CA LYS A 347 -76.05 -26.69 -1.02
C LYS A 347 -76.78 -27.32 0.17
N SER A 348 -76.46 -26.95 1.41
CA SER A 348 -77.18 -27.48 2.59
C SER A 348 -78.63 -27.02 2.68
N VAL A 349 -78.96 -25.81 2.21
CA VAL A 349 -80.36 -25.31 2.21
C VAL A 349 -81.21 -26.00 1.14
N THR A 350 -80.64 -26.37 -0.01
CA THR A 350 -81.40 -27.08 -1.07
C THR A 350 -81.70 -28.55 -0.71
N VAL A 351 -80.86 -29.20 0.12
CA VAL A 351 -81.10 -30.59 0.56
C VAL A 351 -82.22 -30.68 1.60
N LEU A 352 -82.35 -29.69 2.50
CA LEU A 352 -83.43 -29.67 3.50
C LEU A 352 -84.83 -29.37 2.92
N SER A 353 -84.93 -28.83 1.71
CA SER A 353 -86.23 -28.60 1.05
C SER A 353 -86.73 -29.79 0.23
N ARG A 354 -85.94 -30.86 0.07
CA ARG A 354 -86.30 -32.03 -0.74
C ARG A 354 -86.68 -33.28 0.07
N GLU A 355 -86.65 -33.19 1.41
CA GLU A 355 -87.09 -34.24 2.34
C GLU A 355 -88.50 -34.04 2.92
N LYS A 356 -89.26 -33.06 2.41
CA LYS A 356 -90.70 -32.94 2.66
C LYS A 356 -91.45 -32.93 1.34
N HIS A 357 -91.61 -34.11 0.72
CA HIS A 357 -92.83 -34.47 -0.03
C HIS A 357 -92.89 -35.96 -0.29
#